data_AF-G2YXD9-F1
#
_entry.id   AF-G2YXD9-F1
#
_cell.length_a   1.000
_cell.length_b   1.000
_cell.length_c   1.000
_cell.angle_alpha   90.00
_cell.angle_beta   90.00
_cell.angle_gamma   90.00
#
_symmetry.space_group_name_H-M   'P 1'
#
loop_
_entity.id
_entity.type
_entity.pdbx_description
1 polymer ?
#
loop_
_entity_poly.entity_id
_entity_poly.type
_entity_poly.pdbx_seq_one_letter_code
_entity_poly.pdbx_strand_id
1 'polypeptide(L)'
;MLLRLSLFALCTLVQSLPSKSHTVKQVDDGTIQSMAIFDAANTLLGLLTAEQNASLVYPYEAAGNATPIYFGSSTTGSIAGEQFGQSVWTNYPVGIVDRIGLARDNFTDTQEEAVLNLLRVMFSEDGYNKVQEIMNADQVEEDRGVDYEAGSAGIILG
;
A
#
# COMPACT_ATOMS: atom_id res chain seq x y z
N MET A 1 3.89 -11.60 -68.35
CA MET A 1 2.71 -10.73 -68.31
C MET A 1 2.30 -10.57 -66.84
N LEU A 2 2.85 -9.57 -66.16
CA LEU A 2 2.69 -9.36 -64.71
C LEU A 2 1.47 -8.47 -64.43
N LEU A 3 0.52 -9.00 -63.65
CA LEU A 3 -0.72 -8.34 -63.26
C LEU A 3 -0.41 -7.21 -62.26
N ARG A 4 -0.51 -5.96 -62.71
CA ARG A 4 -0.45 -4.79 -61.81
C ARG A 4 -1.80 -4.62 -61.13
N LEU A 5 -1.93 -5.10 -59.89
CA LEU A 5 -3.10 -4.82 -59.06
C LEU A 5 -3.05 -3.34 -58.65
N SER A 6 -4.08 -2.58 -59.02
CA SER A 6 -4.22 -1.16 -58.68
C SER A 6 -4.27 -0.97 -57.16
N LEU A 7 -3.59 0.05 -56.64
CA LEU A 7 -3.59 0.42 -55.22
C LEU A 7 -5.02 0.69 -54.69
N PHE A 8 -5.94 1.11 -55.56
CA PHE A 8 -7.36 1.25 -55.24
C PHE A 8 -8.04 -0.10 -54.93
N ALA A 9 -7.66 -1.17 -55.64
CA ALA A 9 -8.22 -2.50 -55.42
C ALA A 9 -7.78 -3.09 -54.07
N LEU A 10 -6.58 -2.72 -53.59
CA LEU A 10 -6.07 -3.12 -52.28
C LEU A 10 -6.82 -2.39 -51.15
N CYS A 11 -7.12 -1.10 -51.30
CA CYS A 11 -7.90 -0.34 -50.32
C CYS A 11 -9.34 -0.84 -50.17
N THR A 12 -10.00 -1.25 -51.27
CA THR A 12 -11.35 -1.83 -51.20
C THR A 12 -11.36 -3.22 -50.56
N LEU A 13 -10.31 -4.03 -50.74
CA LEU A 13 -10.21 -5.36 -50.16
C LEU A 13 -10.03 -5.32 -48.62
N VAL A 14 -9.29 -4.31 -48.13
CA VAL A 14 -9.07 -4.10 -46.69
C VAL A 14 -10.35 -3.68 -45.96
N GLN A 15 -11.24 -2.94 -46.63
CA GLN A 15 -12.52 -2.50 -46.05
C GLN A 15 -13.61 -3.58 -46.08
N SER A 16 -13.48 -4.61 -46.92
CA SER A 16 -14.44 -5.73 -46.98
C SER A 16 -14.11 -6.89 -46.05
N LEU A 17 -12.98 -6.83 -45.32
CA LEU A 17 -12.68 -7.81 -44.29
C LEU A 17 -13.66 -7.60 -43.12
N PRO A 18 -14.43 -8.61 -42.71
CA PRO A 18 -15.21 -8.51 -41.49
C PRO A 18 -14.22 -8.33 -40.34
N SER A 19 -14.08 -7.08 -39.85
CA SER A 19 -13.43 -6.84 -38.58
C SER A 19 -14.25 -7.59 -37.55
N LYS A 20 -13.72 -8.70 -37.04
CA LYS A 20 -14.14 -9.16 -35.72
C LYS A 20 -13.75 -8.02 -34.80
N SER A 21 -14.69 -7.12 -34.56
CA SER A 21 -14.61 -6.20 -33.44
C SER A 21 -14.47 -7.09 -32.22
N HIS A 22 -13.23 -7.26 -31.76
CA HIS A 22 -13.01 -7.68 -30.39
C HIS A 22 -13.57 -6.52 -29.59
N THR A 23 -14.76 -6.67 -29.03
CA THR A 23 -15.25 -5.73 -28.04
C THR A 23 -14.18 -5.69 -26.96
N VAL A 24 -13.38 -4.61 -26.95
CA VAL A 24 -12.58 -4.25 -25.80
C VAL A 24 -13.63 -4.15 -24.69
N LYS A 25 -13.61 -5.07 -23.73
CA LYS A 25 -14.52 -4.96 -22.60
C LYS A 25 -14.31 -3.56 -22.03
N GLN A 26 -15.41 -2.81 -21.89
CA GLN A 26 -15.38 -1.57 -21.13
C GLN A 26 -14.64 -1.85 -19.82
N VAL A 27 -13.71 -0.97 -19.49
CA VAL A 27 -12.98 -1.04 -18.23
C VAL A 27 -14.04 -1.06 -17.14
N ASP A 28 -14.14 -2.17 -16.41
CA ASP A 28 -15.09 -2.26 -15.31
C ASP A 28 -14.61 -1.41 -14.13
N ASP A 29 -15.54 -1.06 -13.25
CA ASP A 29 -15.28 -0.19 -12.10
C ASP A 29 -14.13 -0.72 -11.22
N GLY A 30 -13.97 -2.05 -11.12
CA GLY A 30 -12.87 -2.67 -10.39
C GLY A 30 -11.51 -2.43 -11.05
N THR A 31 -11.46 -2.45 -12.38
CA THR A 31 -10.26 -2.15 -13.15
C THR A 31 -9.91 -0.66 -13.04
N ILE A 32 -10.90 0.24 -13.07
CA ILE A 32 -10.69 1.69 -12.86
C ILE A 32 -10.13 1.93 -11.45
N GLN A 33 -10.73 1.33 -10.43
CA GLN A 33 -10.27 1.47 -9.05
C GLN A 33 -8.85 0.93 -8.87
N SER A 34 -8.55 -0.23 -9.45
CA SER A 34 -7.20 -0.82 -9.40
C SER A 34 -6.15 0.08 -10.04
N MET A 35 -6.48 0.71 -11.18
CA MET A 35 -5.59 1.70 -11.82
C MET A 35 -5.38 2.93 -10.95
N ALA A 36 -6.44 3.47 -10.34
CA ALA A 36 -6.34 4.62 -9.46
C ALA A 36 -5.47 4.32 -8.22
N ILE A 37 -5.62 3.14 -7.62
CA ILE A 37 -4.77 2.70 -6.50
C ILE A 37 -3.32 2.59 -6.96
N PHE A 38 -3.08 1.98 -8.12
CA PHE A 38 -1.73 1.83 -8.68
C PHE A 38 -1.06 3.19 -8.94
N ASP A 39 -1.78 4.14 -9.53
CA ASP A 39 -1.26 5.48 -9.82
C ASP A 39 -0.95 6.26 -8.54
N ALA A 40 -1.84 6.20 -7.54
CA ALA A 40 -1.61 6.81 -6.23
C ALA A 40 -0.42 6.19 -5.50
N ALA A 41 -0.28 4.86 -5.54
CA ALA A 41 0.84 4.16 -4.92
C ALA A 41 2.18 4.52 -5.60
N ASN A 42 2.25 4.56 -6.92
CA ASN A 42 3.47 4.97 -7.63
C ASN A 42 3.82 6.44 -7.38
N THR A 43 2.81 7.30 -7.24
CA THR A 43 3.03 8.70 -6.86
C THR A 43 3.70 8.79 -5.49
N LEU A 44 3.19 8.06 -4.49
CA LEU A 44 3.80 7.99 -3.17
C LEU A 44 5.24 7.43 -3.24
N LEU A 45 5.43 6.27 -3.87
CA LEU A 45 6.75 5.62 -3.97
C LEU A 45 7.79 6.50 -4.67
N GLY A 46 7.36 7.29 -5.66
CA GLY A 46 8.22 8.25 -6.35
C GLY A 46 8.64 9.46 -5.52
N LEU A 47 7.94 9.75 -4.42
CA LEU A 47 8.26 10.83 -3.48
C LEU A 47 9.18 10.38 -2.33
N LEU A 48 9.26 9.08 -2.06
CA LEU A 48 10.07 8.55 -0.95
C LEU A 48 11.55 8.51 -1.32
N THR A 49 12.43 8.79 -0.34
CA THR A 49 13.87 8.59 -0.52
C THR A 49 14.21 7.09 -0.63
N ALA A 50 15.43 6.77 -1.04
CA ALA A 50 15.89 5.37 -1.09
C ALA A 50 15.85 4.71 0.30
N GLU A 51 16.19 5.47 1.35
CA GLU A 51 16.17 5.01 2.74
C GLU A 51 14.73 4.81 3.24
N GLN A 52 13.84 5.75 2.95
CA GLN A 52 12.41 5.62 3.28
C GLN A 52 11.79 4.41 2.56
N ASN A 53 12.04 4.24 1.26
CA ASN A 53 11.58 3.08 0.52
C ASN A 53 12.15 1.76 1.08
N ALA A 54 13.42 1.75 1.50
CA ALA A 54 14.03 0.57 2.11
C ALA A 54 13.36 0.18 3.44
N SER A 55 12.83 1.14 4.22
CA SER A 55 12.08 0.85 5.45
C SER A 55 10.70 0.23 5.22
N LEU A 56 10.17 0.29 3.98
CA LEU A 56 8.90 -0.34 3.60
C LEU A 56 9.07 -1.75 3.03
N VAL A 57 10.30 -2.17 2.75
CA VAL A 57 10.58 -3.47 2.16
C VAL A 57 10.95 -4.46 3.26
N TYR A 58 10.05 -5.42 3.50
CA TYR A 58 10.27 -6.52 4.43
C TYR A 58 10.61 -7.79 3.66
N PRO A 59 11.90 -8.13 3.47
CA PRO A 59 12.27 -9.36 2.79
C PRO A 59 11.76 -10.56 3.59
N TYR A 60 10.93 -11.37 2.94
CA TYR A 60 10.56 -12.68 3.48
C TYR A 60 11.70 -13.65 3.20
N GLU A 61 12.52 -13.89 4.21
CA GLU A 61 13.57 -14.91 4.15
C GLU A 61 12.94 -16.28 4.43
N ALA A 62 12.70 -17.07 3.38
CA ALA A 62 12.05 -18.38 3.46
C ALA A 62 12.89 -19.48 4.16
N ALA A 63 13.99 -19.12 4.83
CA ALA A 63 14.94 -20.05 5.40
C ALA A 63 15.18 -19.75 6.89
N GLY A 64 14.62 -20.60 7.75
CA GLY A 64 14.87 -20.56 9.18
C GLY A 64 13.73 -21.15 9.99
N ASN A 65 14.03 -21.55 11.22
CA ASN A 65 13.00 -21.79 12.23
C ASN A 65 12.65 -20.45 12.89
N ALA A 66 11.40 -20.30 13.34
CA ALA A 66 11.01 -19.18 14.18
C ALA A 66 11.95 -19.07 15.38
N THR A 67 12.36 -17.84 15.72
CA THR A 67 13.09 -17.58 16.96
C THR A 67 12.15 -16.90 17.97
N PRO A 68 12.18 -17.29 19.25
CA PRO A 68 11.40 -16.59 20.27
C PRO A 68 11.84 -15.12 20.38
N ILE A 69 10.89 -14.20 20.37
CA ILE A 69 11.10 -12.78 20.68
C ILE A 69 10.29 -12.37 21.90
N TYR A 70 10.85 -11.44 22.67
CA TYR A 70 10.32 -10.96 23.95
C TYR A 70 10.01 -9.46 23.81
N PHE A 71 8.79 -9.06 24.16
CA PHE A 71 8.35 -7.67 24.10
C PHE A 71 8.37 -7.04 25.50
N GLY A 72 8.99 -5.88 25.65
CA GLY A 72 8.90 -5.03 26.83
C GLY A 72 8.97 -5.77 28.18
N SER A 73 7.95 -5.59 29.03
CA SER A 73 7.87 -6.13 30.40
C SER A 73 7.81 -7.66 30.51
N SER A 74 8.02 -8.41 29.44
CA SER A 74 8.06 -9.87 29.50
C SER A 74 9.25 -10.33 30.35
N THR A 75 8.98 -10.84 31.54
CA THR A 75 9.96 -11.61 32.32
C THR A 75 10.31 -12.88 31.57
N THR A 76 11.55 -13.36 31.74
CA THR A 76 12.00 -14.67 31.23
C THR A 76 10.96 -15.75 31.55
N GLY A 77 10.24 -16.24 30.54
CA GLY A 77 9.25 -17.31 30.68
C GLY A 77 7.77 -16.93 30.55
N SER A 78 7.40 -15.70 30.17
CA SER A 78 5.99 -15.35 29.89
C SER A 78 5.81 -14.59 28.58
N ILE A 79 5.11 -15.25 27.65
CA ILE A 79 4.62 -14.81 26.33
C ILE A 79 5.73 -14.35 25.36
N ALA A 80 6.26 -15.33 24.62
CA ALA A 80 7.15 -15.11 23.49
C ALA A 80 6.32 -14.94 22.21
N GLY A 81 6.59 -13.87 21.45
CA GLY A 81 6.26 -13.84 20.03
C GLY A 81 7.23 -14.72 19.24
N GLU A 82 6.96 -14.87 17.96
CA GLU A 82 7.83 -15.57 17.02
C GLU A 82 8.38 -14.56 16.00
N GLN A 83 9.70 -14.56 15.84
CA GLN A 83 10.38 -13.81 14.79
C GLN A 83 10.82 -14.74 13.66
N PHE A 84 10.42 -14.38 12.44
CA PHE A 84 10.82 -15.01 11.18
C PHE A 84 11.47 -13.96 10.28
N GLY A 85 12.79 -14.00 10.14
CA GLY A 85 13.52 -12.93 9.47
C GLY A 85 13.33 -11.60 10.21
N GLN A 86 12.82 -10.57 9.51
CA GLN A 86 12.45 -9.28 10.11
C GLN A 86 10.98 -9.20 10.56
N SER A 87 10.16 -10.20 10.23
CA SER A 87 8.75 -10.24 10.60
C SER A 87 8.56 -10.80 12.00
N VAL A 88 7.65 -10.21 12.77
CA VAL A 88 7.33 -10.61 14.14
C VAL A 88 5.83 -10.86 14.27
N TRP A 89 5.45 -11.98 14.91
CA TRP A 89 4.06 -12.35 15.17
C TRP A 89 3.84 -12.78 16.63
N THR A 90 2.68 -12.45 17.20
CA THR A 90 2.26 -12.91 18.53
C THR A 90 0.75 -13.06 18.60
N ASN A 91 0.26 -14.11 19.27
CA ASN A 91 -1.17 -14.36 19.50
C ASN A 91 -1.66 -13.86 20.87
N TYR A 92 -0.81 -13.16 21.61
CA TYR A 92 -1.16 -12.60 22.92
C TYR A 92 -1.24 -11.07 22.83
N PRO A 93 -2.08 -10.43 23.64
CA PRO A 93 -2.03 -8.99 23.84
C PRO A 93 -0.69 -8.65 24.50
N VAL A 94 0.32 -8.40 23.68
CA VAL A 94 1.56 -7.76 24.12
C VAL A 94 1.31 -6.26 24.19
N GLY A 95 2.05 -5.55 25.05
CA GLY A 95 1.95 -4.10 25.23
C GLY A 95 2.36 -3.31 23.98
N ILE A 96 2.85 -2.09 24.15
CA ILE A 96 3.39 -1.28 23.05
C ILE A 96 4.48 -2.09 22.32
N VAL A 97 4.34 -2.21 21.01
CA VAL A 97 5.31 -2.88 20.14
C VAL A 97 5.86 -1.83 19.19
N ASP A 98 7.17 -1.61 19.24
CA ASP A 98 7.89 -0.84 18.23
C ASP A 98 7.57 -1.43 16.86
N ARG A 99 6.80 -0.71 16.06
CA ARG A 99 6.49 -1.14 14.69
C ARG A 99 7.58 -0.63 13.77
N ILE A 100 8.15 -1.55 13.00
CA ILE A 100 9.03 -1.18 11.91
C ILE A 100 8.17 -0.55 10.81
N GLY A 101 8.67 0.52 10.22
CA GLY A 101 8.04 1.23 9.11
C GLY A 101 8.39 2.72 9.13
N LEU A 102 7.67 3.48 8.31
CA LEU A 102 7.84 4.93 8.17
C LEU A 102 6.75 5.66 8.97
N ALA A 103 7.13 6.19 10.13
CA ALA A 103 6.26 7.02 10.97
C ALA A 103 5.84 8.32 10.25
N ARG A 104 4.64 8.80 10.57
CA ARG A 104 4.04 9.98 9.92
C ARG A 104 4.92 11.23 10.05
N ASP A 105 5.54 11.44 11.21
CA ASP A 105 6.42 12.58 11.47
C ASP A 105 7.66 12.64 10.58
N ASN A 106 8.01 11.53 9.92
CA ASN A 106 9.12 11.46 8.98
C ASN A 106 8.71 11.82 7.55
N PHE A 107 7.44 12.16 7.32
CA PHE A 107 6.96 12.64 6.02
C PHE A 107 7.17 14.15 5.87
N THR A 108 7.47 14.56 4.65
CA THR A 108 7.19 15.94 4.22
C THR A 108 5.69 16.11 3.97
N ASP A 109 5.18 17.35 4.00
CA ASP A 109 3.77 17.65 3.71
C ASP A 109 3.29 17.00 2.39
N THR A 110 4.13 17.01 1.35
CA THR A 110 3.81 16.40 0.05
C THR A 110 3.72 14.87 0.13
N GLN A 111 4.59 14.23 0.92
CA GLN A 111 4.53 12.79 1.15
C GLN A 111 3.28 12.43 1.97
N GLU A 112 2.95 13.23 2.97
CA GLU A 112 1.75 13.05 3.79
C GLU A 112 0.47 13.17 2.95
N GLU A 113 0.37 14.19 2.09
CA GLU A 113 -0.74 14.34 1.15
C GLU A 113 -0.87 13.13 0.22
N ALA A 114 0.25 12.62 -0.29
CA ALA A 114 0.26 11.43 -1.16
C ALA A 114 -0.21 10.17 -0.42
N VAL A 115 0.17 9.98 0.85
CA VAL A 115 -0.33 8.88 1.70
C VAL A 115 -1.84 9.01 1.91
N LEU A 116 -2.33 10.20 2.28
CA LEU A 116 -3.75 10.43 2.50
C LEU A 116 -4.56 10.21 1.21
N ASN A 117 -4.03 10.62 0.06
CA ASN A 117 -4.65 10.36 -1.23
C ASN A 117 -4.69 8.86 -1.57
N LEU A 118 -3.61 8.12 -1.31
CA LEU A 118 -3.61 6.66 -1.48
C LEU A 118 -4.70 5.99 -0.63
N LEU A 119 -4.79 6.34 0.65
CA LEU A 119 -5.83 5.83 1.55
C LEU A 119 -7.24 6.19 1.04
N ARG A 120 -7.44 7.42 0.56
CA ARG A 120 -8.72 7.87 0.01
C ARG A 120 -9.16 7.08 -1.22
N VAL A 121 -8.22 6.68 -2.07
CA VAL A 121 -8.52 5.90 -3.28
C VAL A 121 -8.70 4.41 -2.97
N MET A 122 -8.02 3.90 -1.95
CA MET A 122 -8.13 2.51 -1.50
C MET A 122 -9.45 2.20 -0.79
N PHE A 123 -9.96 3.13 0.01
CA PHE A 123 -11.18 2.93 0.80
C PHE A 123 -12.42 3.54 0.14
N SER A 124 -13.60 3.06 0.56
CA SER A 124 -14.83 3.81 0.34
C SER A 124 -14.79 5.13 1.12
N GLU A 125 -15.71 6.05 0.81
CA GLU A 125 -15.83 7.31 1.56
C GLU A 125 -15.97 7.06 3.08
N ASP A 126 -16.86 6.14 3.48
CA ASP A 126 -17.03 5.77 4.88
C ASP A 126 -15.76 5.15 5.49
N GLY A 127 -15.05 4.31 4.73
CA GLY A 127 -13.80 3.71 5.17
C GLY A 127 -12.70 4.74 5.39
N TYR A 128 -12.56 5.69 4.46
CA TYR A 128 -11.61 6.79 4.57
C TYR A 128 -11.95 7.71 5.74
N ASN A 129 -13.23 8.07 5.90
CA ASN A 129 -13.70 8.85 7.04
C ASN A 129 -13.38 8.13 8.36
N LYS A 130 -13.52 6.80 8.40
CA LYS A 130 -13.16 6.03 9.59
C LYS A 130 -11.68 6.10 9.91
N VAL A 131 -10.81 6.05 8.90
CA VAL A 131 -9.37 6.28 9.09
C VAL A 131 -9.14 7.65 9.72
N GLN A 132 -9.72 8.72 9.17
CA GLN A 132 -9.58 10.08 9.71
C GLN A 132 -10.08 10.19 11.16
N GLU A 133 -11.21 9.56 11.49
CA GLU A 133 -11.73 9.52 12.86
C GLU A 133 -10.75 8.87 13.84
N ILE A 134 -10.11 7.76 13.45
CA ILE A 134 -9.12 7.06 14.28
C ILE A 134 -7.93 7.99 14.54
N MET A 135 -7.37 8.56 13.48
CA MET A 135 -6.24 9.48 13.58
C MET A 135 -6.53 10.67 14.51
N ASN A 136 -7.73 11.25 14.39
CA ASN A 136 -8.16 12.36 15.23
C ASN A 136 -8.40 11.93 16.68
N ALA A 137 -8.96 10.74 16.90
CA ALA A 137 -9.12 10.20 18.24
C ALA A 137 -7.76 9.97 18.91
N ASP A 138 -6.79 9.40 18.17
CA ASP A 138 -5.43 9.18 18.65
C ASP A 138 -4.75 10.53 19.02
N GLN A 139 -4.96 11.58 18.21
CA GLN A 139 -4.48 12.93 18.54
C GLN A 139 -5.12 13.50 19.81
N VAL A 140 -6.42 13.29 20.02
CA VAL A 140 -7.11 13.74 21.24
C VAL A 140 -6.56 13.04 22.48
N GLU A 141 -6.18 11.76 22.38
CA GLU A 141 -5.57 11.03 23.49
C GLU A 141 -4.15 11.53 23.79
N GLU A 142 -3.35 11.84 22.76
CA GLU A 142 -2.03 12.48 22.94
C GLU A 142 -2.15 13.83 23.65
N ASP A 143 -3.07 14.69 23.18
CA ASP A 143 -3.31 16.01 23.77
C ASP A 143 -3.77 15.94 25.24
N ARG A 144 -4.34 14.81 25.66
CA ARG A 144 -4.72 14.52 27.06
C ARG A 144 -3.56 14.03 27.93
N GLY A 145 -2.38 13.84 27.35
CA GLY A 145 -1.18 13.36 28.03
C GLY A 145 -1.15 11.84 28.20
N VAL A 146 -1.76 11.08 27.29
CA VAL A 146 -1.63 9.63 27.28
C VAL A 146 -0.25 9.25 26.71
N ASP A 147 0.63 8.72 27.57
CA ASP A 147 2.02 8.34 27.23
C ASP A 147 2.15 7.13 26.28
N TYR A 148 1.05 6.60 25.72
CA TYR A 148 1.00 5.34 24.97
C TYR A 148 0.93 5.59 23.46
N GLU A 149 2.06 5.83 22.78
CA GLU A 149 2.17 6.03 21.30
C GLU A 149 0.92 6.66 20.65
N ALA A 150 0.33 7.62 21.35
CA ALA A 150 -0.86 8.30 20.93
C ALA A 150 -0.43 9.39 19.95
N GLY A 151 -1.40 9.95 19.23
CA GLY A 151 -1.09 10.99 18.27
C GLY A 151 -1.10 10.50 16.84
N SER A 152 -1.44 11.41 15.95
CA SER A 152 -1.38 11.16 14.52
C SER A 152 0.08 10.93 14.03
N ALA A 153 1.05 11.48 14.77
CA ALA A 153 2.49 11.28 14.60
C ALA A 153 2.93 9.81 14.63
N GLY A 154 2.34 9.01 15.53
CA GLY A 154 2.67 7.61 15.77
C GLY A 154 2.15 6.64 14.69
N ILE A 155 1.42 7.13 13.70
CA ILE A 155 0.91 6.30 12.60
C ILE A 155 2.05 5.90 11.68
N ILE A 156 2.20 4.60 11.44
CA ILE A 156 3.31 4.03 10.68
C ILE A 156 2.81 3.40 9.39
N LEU A 157 3.47 3.73 8.27
CA LEU A 157 3.35 3.03 7.00
C LEU A 157 4.36 1.86 6.96
N GLY A 158 3.89 0.63 6.75
CA GLY A 158 4.71 -0.58 6.68
C GLY A 158 3.93 -1.74 6.09
#